data_AF-A0A0F9J3F9-F1
#
_entry.id   AF-A0A0F9J3F9-F1
#
_cell.length_a   1.000
_cell.length_b   1.000
_cell.length_c   1.000
_cell.angle_alpha   90.00
_cell.angle_beta   90.00
_cell.angle_gamma   90.00
#
_symmetry.space_group_name_H-M   'P 1'
#
loop_
_entity.id
_entity.type
_entity.pdbx_description
1 polymer ?
#
loop_
_entity_poly.entity_id
_entity_poly.type
_entity_poly.pdbx_seq_one_letter_code
_entity_poly.pdbx_strand_id
1 'polypeptide(L)' 'MELRIATHKETGKPMVEILRDGVAMAGIYVHEDGVRIFSRHLDGVEHEAGFPPSMVIRFSK' A
#
# COMPACT_ATOMS: atom_id res chain seq x y z
N MET A 1 13.00 10.55 -4.43
CA MET A 1 11.72 9.91 -4.02
C MET A 1 10.60 10.78 -4.53
N GLU A 2 9.51 10.16 -4.95
CA GLU A 2 8.38 10.85 -5.58
C GLU A 2 7.05 10.32 -5.04
N LEU A 3 6.06 11.19 -4.93
CA LEU A 3 4.68 10.82 -4.65
C LEU A 3 3.88 10.83 -5.95
N ARG A 4 3.12 9.76 -6.20
CA ARG A 4 2.30 9.61 -7.40
C ARG A 4 0.89 9.21 -7.03
N ILE A 5 -0.10 9.86 -7.63
CA ILE A 5 -1.47 9.36 -7.66
C ILE A 5 -1.55 8.31 -8.78
N ALA A 6 -2.02 7.12 -8.45
CA ALA A 6 -2.18 6.00 -9.36
C ALA A 6 -3.53 5.30 -9.14
N THR A 7 -3.80 4.27 -9.95
CA THR A 7 -4.95 3.39 -9.78
C THR A 7 -4.48 2.02 -9.33
N HIS A 8 -5.02 1.53 -8.22
CA HIS A 8 -4.72 0.21 -7.70
C HIS A 8 -5.25 -0.85 -8.68
N LYS A 9 -4.37 -1.71 -9.20
CA LYS A 9 -4.67 -2.60 -10.32
C LYS A 9 -5.79 -3.60 -10.04
N GLU A 10 -5.87 -4.12 -8.82
CA GLU A 10 -6.84 -5.15 -8.47
C GLU A 10 -8.21 -4.58 -8.12
N THR A 11 -8.25 -3.40 -7.48
CA THR A 11 -9.50 -2.81 -6.98
C THR A 11 -10.06 -1.73 -7.90
N GLY A 12 -9.26 -1.23 -8.85
CA GLY A 12 -9.60 -0.09 -9.70
C GLY A 12 -9.73 1.24 -8.95
N LYS A 13 -9.42 1.27 -7.65
CA LYS A 13 -9.59 2.46 -6.79
C LYS A 13 -8.34 3.36 -6.82
N PRO A 14 -8.48 4.67 -6.52
CA PRO A 14 -7.34 5.55 -6.38
C PRO A 14 -6.37 5.07 -5.29
N MET A 15 -5.08 5.30 -5.53
CA MET A 15 -4.01 5.05 -4.57
C MET A 15 -2.95 6.14 -4.65
N VAL A 16 -2.19 6.31 -3.57
CA VAL A 16 -0.96 7.10 -3.58
C VAL A 16 0.22 6.15 -3.42
N GLU A 17 1.21 6.29 -4.29
CA GLU A 17 2.45 5.53 -4.27
C GLU A 17 3.64 6.44 -3.95
N ILE A 18 4.59 5.89 -3.19
CA ILE A 18 5.91 6.45 -2.96
C ILE A 18 6.88 5.68 -3.85
N LEU A 19 7.48 6.36 -4.81
CA LEU A 19 8.46 5.78 -5.72
C LEU A 19 9.88 6.18 -5.36
N ARG A 20 10.81 5.23 -5.55
CA ARG A 20 12.25 5.46 -5.56
C ARG A 20 12.79 4.86 -6.85
N ASP A 21 13.44 5.69 -7.67
CA ASP A 21 14.05 5.28 -8.94
C ASP A 21 13.05 4.54 -9.87
N GLY A 22 11.81 5.04 -9.93
CA GLY A 22 10.72 4.45 -10.73
C GLY A 22 10.07 3.20 -10.13
N VAL A 23 10.56 2.70 -9.00
CA VAL A 23 10.04 1.51 -8.31
C VAL A 23 9.15 1.92 -7.14
N ALA A 24 7.95 1.33 -7.05
CA ALA A 24 7.04 1.54 -5.93
C ALA A 24 7.62 0.90 -4.65
N MET A 25 7.89 1.73 -3.65
CA MET A 25 8.45 1.33 -2.37
C MET A 25 7.39 1.19 -1.29
N ALA A 26 6.37 2.05 -1.30
CA ALA A 26 5.27 2.07 -0.37
C ALA A 26 4.03 2.71 -1.01
N GLY A 27 2.86 2.55 -0.39
CA GLY A 27 1.65 3.22 -0.84
C GLY A 27 0.47 3.03 0.08
N ILE A 28 -0.58 3.80 -0.19
CA ILE A 28 -1.83 3.78 0.57
C ILE A 28 -3.03 3.74 -0.40
N TYR A 29 -4.01 2.91 -0.07
CA TYR A 29 -5.25 2.81 -0.84
C TYR A 29 -6.45 2.40 0.01
N VAL A 30 -7.64 2.62 -0.53
CA VAL A 30 -8.91 2.30 0.14
C VAL A 30 -9.06 0.79 0.30
N HIS A 31 -9.32 0.35 1.54
CA HIS A 31 -9.65 -1.02 1.92
C HIS A 31 -11.10 -1.09 2.39
N GLU A 32 -11.71 -2.28 2.40
CA GLU A 32 -13.11 -2.44 2.88
C GLU A 32 -13.28 -2.00 4.34
N ASP A 33 -12.31 -2.33 5.20
CA ASP A 33 -12.32 -1.97 6.62
C ASP A 33 -11.68 -0.60 6.95
N GLY A 34 -11.21 0.18 5.96
CA GLY A 34 -10.49 1.43 6.21
C GLY A 34 -9.47 1.76 5.12
N VAL A 35 -8.20 1.92 5.50
CA VAL A 35 -7.10 2.17 4.54
C VAL A 35 -6.00 1.15 4.71
N ARG A 36 -5.51 0.61 3.60
CA ARG A 36 -4.34 -0.27 3.59
C ARG A 36 -3.10 0.54 3.26
N ILE A 37 -2.05 0.34 4.05
CA ILE A 37 -0.71 0.85 3.80
C ILE A 37 0.19 -0.34 3.53
N PHE A 38 0.99 -0.28 2.47
CA PHE A 38 2.03 -1.26 2.20
C PHE A 38 3.41 -0.60 2.12
N SER A 39 4.46 -1.36 2.41
CA SER A 39 5.84 -0.95 2.14
C SER A 39 6.74 -2.17 2.01
N ARG A 40 7.71 -2.12 1.10
CA ARG A 40 8.77 -3.14 0.99
C ARG A 40 9.69 -3.20 2.22
N HIS A 41 9.61 -2.18 3.07
CA HIS A 41 10.38 -2.05 4.30
C HIS A 41 9.50 -2.09 5.55
N LEU A 42 8.21 -2.44 5.41
CA LEU A 42 7.36 -2.63 6.58
C LEU A 42 7.79 -3.91 7.29
N ASP A 43 8.18 -3.78 8.55
CA ASP A 43 8.64 -4.88 9.39
C ASP A 43 7.60 -5.22 10.47
N GLY A 44 7.72 -6.42 11.07
CA GLY A 44 6.85 -6.89 12.14
C GLY A 44 5.43 -7.27 11.70
N VAL A 45 5.21 -7.49 10.40
CA VAL A 45 3.93 -7.90 9.83
C VAL A 45 4.12 -9.14 8.96
N GLU A 46 3.36 -10.20 9.23
CA GLU A 46 3.34 -11.38 8.38
C GLU A 46 2.75 -11.04 7.00
N HIS A 47 3.35 -11.57 5.94
CA HIS A 47 2.87 -11.35 4.58
C HIS A 47 3.17 -12.56 3.69
N GLU A 48 2.35 -12.73 2.66
CA GLU A 48 2.54 -13.78 1.66
C GLU A 48 3.69 -13.47 0.72
N ALA A 49 4.34 -14.52 0.21
CA ALA A 49 5.39 -14.39 -0.78
C ALA A 49 4.84 -13.78 -2.08
N GLY A 50 5.52 -12.75 -2.60
CA GLY A 50 5.12 -12.04 -3.82
C GLY A 50 4.31 -10.76 -3.59
N PHE A 51 3.84 -10.52 -2.37
CA PHE A 51 3.18 -9.26 -1.99
C PHE A 51 4.06 -8.46 -1.01
N PRO A 52 4.08 -7.12 -1.12
CA PRO A 52 4.75 -6.31 -0.12
C PRO A 52 4.01 -6.41 1.23
N PRO A 53 4.72 -6.40 2.37
CA PRO A 53 4.06 -6.34 3.66
C PRO A 53 3.13 -5.13 3.76
N SER A 54 1.97 -5.35 4.38
CA SER A 54 0.92 -4.34 4.46
C SER A 54 0.12 -4.46 5.75
N MET A 55 -0.43 -3.33 6.20
CA MET A 55 -1.36 -3.27 7.33
C MET A 55 -2.62 -2.51 6.93
N VAL A 56 -3.74 -2.84 7.57
CA VAL A 56 -4.99 -2.10 7.44
C VAL A 56 -5.21 -1.26 8.69
N ILE A 57 -5.25 0.06 8.52
CA ILE A 57 -5.73 0.97 9.57
C ILE A 57 -7.26 0.93 9.48
N ARG A 58 -7.87 0.29 10.46
CA ARG A 58 -9.34 0.22 10.58
C ARG A 58 -9.88 1.52 11.18
N PHE A 59 -10.97 2.01 10.62
CA PHE A 59 -11.65 3.20 11.15
C PHE A 59 -12.74 2.87 12.17
N SER A 60 -13.07 1.59 12.33
CA SER A 60 -13.87 1.04 13.42
C SER A 60 -13.03 0.09 14.28
N LYS A 61 -13.44 -0.08 15.54
CA LYS A 61 -12.88 -1.10 16.44
C LYS A 61 -13.16 -2.52 15.94
#